data_AF-A0ABD1PJD7-F1
#
_entry.id   AF-A0ABD1PJD7-F1
#
_cell.length_a   1.000
_cell.length_b   1.000
_cell.length_c   1.000
_cell.angle_alpha   90.00
_cell.angle_beta   90.00
_cell.angle_gamma   90.00
#
_symmetry.space_group_name_H-M   'P 1'
#
loop_
_entity.id
_entity.type
_entity.pdbx_description
1 polymer ?
#
loop_
_entity_poly.entity_id
_entity_poly.type
_entity_poly.pdbx_seq_one_letter_code
_entity_poly.pdbx_strand_id
1 'polypeptide(L)'
;MINLCITFLFEVCSSPVDIPQIKYGSLFGKTAGDAKWNWLEVLSSTMKCSEKAMSLLALQEFSIMKIPVKDVSENLTKGACKPFEAIYVSSKSKKHDALDPLIVILHGGPHSVSVSSFSKSLAFLCSLGYSLLIVNYRGSLGFGEESLQSLPGKAGSQDVK
;
A
#
# COMPACT_ATOMS: atom_id res chain seq x y z
N MET A 1 0.24 12.86 -35.61
CA MET A 1 0.51 12.71 -34.16
C MET A 1 -0.22 13.82 -33.43
N ILE A 2 -1.17 13.49 -32.54
CA ILE A 2 -1.84 14.49 -31.71
C ILE A 2 -0.91 14.79 -30.54
N ASN A 3 -0.48 16.05 -30.42
CA ASN A 3 0.33 16.49 -29.30
C ASN A 3 -0.62 16.89 -28.17
N LEU A 4 -0.89 15.99 -27.22
CA LEU A 4 -1.65 16.33 -26.02
C LEU A 4 -0.76 17.16 -25.09
N CYS A 5 -1.08 18.45 -24.94
CA CYS A 5 -0.50 19.28 -23.90
C CYS A 5 -1.32 19.06 -22.62
N ILE A 6 -0.75 18.38 -21.62
CA ILE A 6 -1.39 18.18 -20.31
C ILE A 6 -1.15 19.43 -19.47
N THR A 7 -2.20 20.23 -19.27
CA THR A 7 -2.12 21.48 -18.50
C THR A 7 -2.51 21.30 -17.03
N PHE A 8 -3.31 20.27 -16.72
CA PHE A 8 -3.87 20.04 -15.40
C PHE A 8 -3.80 18.56 -15.00
N LEU A 9 -3.58 18.29 -13.72
CA LEU A 9 -3.62 16.95 -13.12
C LEU A 9 -4.51 16.95 -11.89
N PHE A 10 -5.25 15.86 -11.69
CA PHE A 10 -5.95 15.57 -10.45
C PHE A 10 -5.36 14.30 -9.84
N GLU A 11 -5.05 14.33 -8.55
CA GLU A 11 -4.50 13.22 -7.81
C GLU A 11 -5.33 12.95 -6.54
N VAL A 12 -5.52 11.67 -6.24
CA VAL A 12 -5.98 11.22 -4.92
C VAL A 12 -4.83 10.45 -4.28
N CYS A 13 -4.31 10.96 -3.17
CA CYS A 13 -3.21 10.35 -2.44
C CYS A 13 -3.62 10.01 -1.01
N SER A 14 -3.13 8.88 -0.49
CA SER A 14 -3.34 8.44 0.89
C SER A 14 -2.22 7.49 1.28
N SER A 15 -2.12 7.16 2.57
CA SER A 15 -1.25 6.11 3.06
C SER A 15 -2.01 5.26 4.09
N PRO A 16 -1.47 4.13 4.58
CA PRO A 16 -2.12 3.39 5.67
C PRO A 16 -2.42 4.24 6.92
N VAL A 17 -1.69 5.34 7.11
CA VAL A 17 -1.79 6.23 8.27
C VAL A 17 -2.30 7.64 7.93
N ASP A 18 -2.37 8.00 6.65
CA ASP A 18 -2.85 9.31 6.18
C ASP A 18 -4.17 9.17 5.42
N ILE A 19 -5.19 9.93 5.83
CA ILE A 19 -6.49 9.92 5.16
C ILE A 19 -6.37 10.39 3.70
N PRO A 20 -7.26 9.93 2.79
CA PRO A 20 -7.22 10.37 1.40
C PRO A 20 -7.38 11.89 1.24
N GLN A 21 -6.49 12.45 0.43
CA GLN A 21 -6.48 13.87 0.05
C GLN A 21 -6.64 13.98 -1.45
N ILE A 22 -7.34 15.03 -1.89
CA ILE A 22 -7.48 15.37 -3.30
C ILE A 22 -6.57 16.56 -3.57
N LYS A 23 -5.70 16.42 -4.57
CA LYS A 23 -4.79 17.47 -5.01
C LYS A 23 -5.05 17.81 -6.47
N TYR A 24 -4.97 19.10 -6.77
CA TYR A 24 -5.09 19.64 -8.11
C TYR A 24 -3.78 20.30 -8.51
N GLY A 25 -3.19 19.83 -9.60
CA GLY A 25 -1.97 20.35 -10.18
C GLY A 25 -2.27 21.16 -11.43
N SER A 26 -1.70 22.36 -11.54
CA SER A 26 -1.68 23.13 -12.78
C SER A 26 -0.24 23.37 -13.22
N LEU A 27 0.05 23.13 -14.49
CA LEU A 27 1.37 23.35 -15.06
C LEU A 27 1.57 24.84 -15.37
N PHE A 28 2.65 25.43 -14.86
CA PHE A 28 3.04 26.81 -15.13
C PHE A 28 4.42 26.85 -15.82
N GLY A 29 4.49 27.46 -17.00
CA GLY A 29 5.73 27.62 -17.77
C GLY A 29 5.44 27.93 -19.23
N LYS A 30 6.15 28.90 -19.83
CA LYS A 30 5.94 29.32 -21.23
C LYS A 30 6.64 28.39 -22.25
N THR A 31 7.54 27.52 -21.79
CA THR A 31 8.37 26.61 -22.58
C THR A 31 8.51 25.25 -21.88
N ALA A 32 8.71 24.17 -22.64
CA ALA A 32 8.71 22.79 -22.11
C ALA A 32 9.81 22.49 -21.07
N GLY A 33 10.89 23.28 -21.03
CA GLY A 33 12.02 23.08 -20.10
C GLY A 33 11.84 23.72 -18.72
N ASP A 34 10.95 24.71 -18.58
CA ASP A 34 10.73 25.47 -17.34
C ASP A 34 9.40 25.16 -16.66
N ALA A 35 8.70 24.13 -17.13
CA ALA A 35 7.36 23.80 -16.68
C ALA A 35 7.40 23.24 -15.24
N LYS A 36 6.80 23.99 -14.30
CA LYS A 36 6.67 23.60 -12.89
C LYS A 36 5.21 23.34 -12.55
N TRP A 37 4.97 22.32 -11.73
CA TRP A 37 3.64 22.05 -11.19
C TRP A 37 3.37 22.92 -9.98
N ASN A 38 2.25 23.63 -10.02
CA ASN A 38 1.65 24.25 -8.84
C ASN A 38 0.57 23.32 -8.30
N TRP A 39 0.73 22.84 -7.07
CA TRP A 39 -0.20 21.93 -6.41
C TRP A 39 -1.06 22.69 -5.41
N LEU A 40 -2.37 22.51 -5.52
CA LEU A 40 -3.35 23.02 -4.58
C LEU A 40 -4.08 21.84 -3.94
N GLU A 41 -4.17 21.84 -2.62
CA GLU A 41 -4.98 20.87 -1.89
C GLU A 41 -6.46 21.27 -1.98
N VAL A 42 -7.29 20.35 -2.43
CA VAL A 42 -8.73 20.57 -2.51
C VAL A 42 -9.32 20.24 -1.15
N LEU A 43 -9.70 21.27 -0.39
CA LEU A 43 -10.41 21.12 0.88
C LEU A 43 -11.79 20.49 0.61
N SER A 44 -11.88 19.17 0.73
CA SER A 44 -13.14 18.46 0.57
C SER A 44 -13.86 18.35 1.91
N SER A 45 -15.11 18.81 1.96
CA SER A 45 -15.99 18.68 3.14
C SER A 45 -16.38 17.22 3.44
N THR A 46 -16.07 16.30 2.53
CA THR A 46 -16.40 14.87 2.57
C THR A 46 -15.31 14.00 3.22
N MET A 47 -14.09 14.50 3.36
CA MET A 47 -12.97 13.79 4.01
C MET A 47 -12.78 14.24 5.47
N LYS A 48 -13.88 14.51 6.17
CA LYS A 48 -13.84 14.89 7.59
C LYS A 48 -13.56 13.65 8.43
N CYS A 49 -12.46 13.68 9.16
CA CYS A 49 -12.11 12.72 10.20
C CYS A 49 -12.17 13.44 11.55
N SER A 50 -12.72 12.80 12.59
CA SER A 50 -12.75 13.42 13.93
C SER A 50 -11.34 13.68 14.45
N GLU A 51 -11.14 14.72 15.25
CA GLU A 51 -9.85 15.03 15.88
C GLU A 51 -9.27 13.82 16.61
N LYS A 52 -10.11 13.09 17.35
CA LYS A 52 -9.72 11.86 18.04
C LYS A 52 -9.15 10.81 17.09
N ALA A 53 -9.78 10.58 15.95
CA ALA A 53 -9.31 9.62 14.96
C ALA A 53 -8.03 10.09 14.27
N MET A 54 -7.89 11.39 13.99
CA MET A 54 -6.63 11.95 13.48
C MET A 54 -5.49 11.81 14.48
N SER A 55 -5.73 12.04 15.78
CA SER A 55 -4.74 11.82 16.83
C SER A 55 -4.32 10.34 16.92
N LEU A 56 -5.26 9.41 16.78
CA LEU A 56 -4.94 7.97 16.77
C LEU A 56 -4.14 7.57 15.53
N LEU A 57 -4.47 8.12 14.36
CA LEU A 57 -3.73 7.89 13.11
C LEU A 57 -2.30 8.44 13.17
N ALA A 58 -2.10 9.62 13.77
CA ALA A 58 -0.78 10.22 13.93
C ALA A 58 0.19 9.37 14.77
N LEU A 59 -0.37 8.53 15.66
CA LEU A 59 0.37 7.55 16.46
C LEU A 59 0.72 6.28 15.67
N GLN A 60 0.14 6.06 14.50
CA GLN A 60 0.45 4.91 13.67
C GLN A 60 1.67 5.20 12.80
N GLU A 61 2.37 4.15 12.41
CA GLU A 61 3.42 4.16 11.40
C GLU A 61 3.29 2.93 10.51
N PHE A 62 3.86 3.02 9.32
CA PHE A 62 3.93 1.87 8.42
C PHE A 62 5.28 1.78 7.74
N SER A 63 5.61 0.57 7.30
CA SER A 63 6.78 0.29 6.47
C SER A 63 6.42 -0.76 5.42
N ILE A 64 7.14 -0.73 4.30
CA ILE A 64 7.04 -1.75 3.27
C ILE A 64 8.24 -2.67 3.43
N MET A 65 7.99 -3.97 3.59
CA MET A 65 9.00 -4.98 3.84
C MET A 65 8.99 -6.07 2.78
N LYS A 66 10.17 -6.64 2.52
CA LYS A 66 10.34 -7.80 1.65
C LYS A 66 10.47 -9.06 2.50
N ILE A 67 9.58 -10.01 2.28
CA ILE A 67 9.57 -11.30 2.96
C ILE A 67 10.38 -12.30 2.11
N PRO A 68 11.50 -12.84 2.63
CA PRO A 68 12.30 -13.81 1.90
C PRO A 68 11.59 -15.16 1.83
N VAL A 69 11.77 -15.87 0.72
CA VAL A 69 11.29 -17.25 0.53
C VAL A 69 12.40 -18.21 0.96
N LYS A 70 12.17 -19.03 1.99
CA LYS A 70 13.20 -19.90 2.59
C LYS A 70 13.21 -21.33 2.02
N ASP A 71 12.05 -21.88 1.66
CA ASP A 71 11.93 -23.26 1.18
C ASP A 71 11.79 -23.32 -0.34
N VAL A 72 12.90 -23.04 -1.02
CA VAL A 72 12.97 -23.19 -2.49
C VAL A 72 13.09 -24.67 -2.81
N SER A 73 11.96 -25.36 -2.99
CA SER A 73 11.99 -26.69 -3.62
C SER A 73 12.64 -26.58 -5.01
N GLU A 74 13.35 -27.62 -5.44
CA GLU A 74 14.08 -27.64 -6.73
C GLU A 74 13.20 -27.36 -7.96
N ASN A 75 11.86 -27.42 -7.81
CA ASN A 75 10.88 -27.23 -8.88
C ASN A 75 10.19 -25.85 -8.89
N LEU A 76 10.66 -24.88 -8.11
CA LEU A 76 10.09 -23.53 -8.15
C LEU A 76 10.48 -22.79 -9.44
N THR A 77 9.52 -22.04 -10.01
CA THR A 77 9.81 -21.11 -11.10
C THR A 77 10.64 -19.95 -10.57
N LYS A 78 11.41 -19.28 -11.45
CA LYS A 78 12.22 -18.10 -11.06
C LYS A 78 11.40 -17.04 -10.32
N GLY A 79 10.15 -16.82 -10.73
CA GLY A 79 9.23 -15.91 -10.06
C GLY A 79 8.81 -16.37 -8.67
N ALA A 80 8.61 -17.68 -8.46
CA ALA A 80 8.24 -18.23 -7.16
C ALA A 80 9.36 -18.13 -6.11
N CYS A 81 10.61 -18.00 -6.55
CA CYS A 81 11.78 -17.80 -5.68
C CYS A 81 11.98 -16.34 -5.25
N LYS A 82 11.24 -15.39 -5.84
CA LYS A 82 11.40 -13.97 -5.50
C LYS A 82 10.79 -13.68 -4.13
N PRO A 83 11.41 -12.79 -3.33
CA PRO A 83 10.77 -12.29 -2.13
C PRO A 83 9.49 -11.56 -2.51
N PHE A 84 8.48 -11.67 -1.66
CA PHE A 84 7.21 -10.97 -1.83
C PHE A 84 7.09 -9.82 -0.84
N GLU A 85 6.19 -8.88 -1.10
CA GLU A 85 6.09 -7.65 -0.33
C GLU A 85 4.98 -7.73 0.72
N ALA A 86 5.18 -7.07 1.85
CA ALA A 86 4.12 -6.81 2.81
C ALA A 86 4.19 -5.37 3.34
N ILE A 87 3.03 -4.83 3.68
CA ILE A 87 2.89 -3.56 4.37
C ILE A 87 2.70 -3.88 5.86
N TYR A 88 3.64 -3.43 6.67
CA TYR A 88 3.57 -3.55 8.12
C TYR A 88 3.06 -2.24 8.71
N VAL A 89 1.96 -2.29 9.48
CA VAL A 89 1.37 -1.12 10.15
C VAL A 89 1.37 -1.39 11.65
N SER A 90 1.83 -0.41 12.45
CA SER A 90 1.90 -0.55 13.90
C SER A 90 1.72 0.80 14.61
N SER A 91 1.60 0.75 15.93
CA SER A 91 1.55 1.94 16.77
C SER A 91 2.96 2.33 17.24
N LYS A 92 3.30 3.61 17.14
CA LYS A 92 4.52 4.21 17.73
C LYS A 92 4.53 4.10 19.25
N SER A 93 3.35 4.07 19.87
CA SER A 93 3.21 3.94 21.32
C SER A 93 3.18 2.45 21.69
N LYS A 94 4.26 1.96 22.30
CA LYS A 94 4.26 0.68 23.01
C LYS A 94 3.63 0.88 24.37
N LYS A 95 2.45 0.28 24.60
CA LYS A 95 1.76 0.39 25.89
C LYS A 95 2.35 -0.53 26.96
N HIS A 96 3.06 -1.59 26.56
CA HIS A 96 3.64 -2.59 27.46
C HIS A 96 4.96 -3.13 26.88
N ASP A 97 5.81 -3.74 27.73
CA ASP A 97 6.97 -4.53 27.31
C ASP A 97 6.59 -5.82 26.56
N ALA A 98 5.29 -6.11 26.44
CA ALA A 98 4.74 -7.20 25.67
C ALA A 98 4.64 -6.84 24.17
N LEU A 99 4.85 -7.84 23.30
CA LEU A 99 4.67 -7.69 21.87
C LEU A 99 3.18 -7.46 21.54
N ASP A 100 2.90 -6.53 20.63
CA ASP A 100 1.55 -6.28 20.15
C ASP A 100 1.03 -7.51 19.39
N PRO A 101 -0.25 -7.90 19.57
CA PRO A 101 -0.85 -8.98 18.80
C PRO A 101 -0.84 -8.64 17.30
N LEU A 102 -0.43 -9.60 16.47
CA LEU A 102 -0.32 -9.42 15.02
C LEU A 102 -1.57 -9.97 14.30
N ILE A 103 -2.17 -9.16 13.43
CA ILE A 103 -3.17 -9.59 12.47
C ILE A 103 -2.54 -9.65 11.08
N VAL A 104 -2.57 -10.84 10.47
CA VAL A 104 -2.15 -11.02 9.06
C VAL A 104 -3.36 -10.82 8.16
N ILE A 105 -3.24 -9.89 7.22
CA ILE A 105 -4.29 -9.53 6.27
C ILE A 105 -3.88 -10.03 4.89
N LEU A 106 -4.70 -10.90 4.34
CA LEU A 106 -4.56 -11.43 2.99
C LEU A 106 -5.67 -10.86 2.12
N HIS A 107 -5.33 -10.46 0.90
CA HIS A 107 -6.34 -10.23 -0.12
C HIS A 107 -6.86 -11.59 -0.65
N GLY A 108 -8.02 -11.58 -1.31
CA GLY A 108 -8.51 -12.77 -2.02
C GLY A 108 -7.81 -12.95 -3.36
N GLY A 109 -8.08 -14.11 -4.00
CA GLY A 109 -7.81 -14.43 -5.40
C GLY A 109 -6.35 -14.29 -5.91
N PRO A 110 -5.96 -15.02 -6.95
CA PRO A 110 -4.88 -14.54 -7.80
C PRO A 110 -5.29 -13.19 -8.42
N HIS A 111 -4.32 -12.32 -8.70
CA HIS A 111 -4.54 -11.04 -9.40
C HIS A 111 -5.24 -9.94 -8.57
N SER A 112 -5.18 -10.00 -7.25
CA SER A 112 -5.42 -8.83 -6.40
C SER A 112 -4.09 -8.28 -5.88
N VAL A 113 -4.14 -7.13 -5.21
CA VAL A 113 -2.98 -6.53 -4.53
C VAL A 113 -3.49 -5.64 -3.41
N SER A 114 -2.84 -5.72 -2.26
CA SER A 114 -2.95 -4.74 -1.19
C SER A 114 -1.97 -3.60 -1.46
N VAL A 115 -2.52 -2.41 -1.68
CA VAL A 115 -1.73 -1.19 -1.87
C VAL A 115 -1.53 -0.46 -0.53
N SER A 116 -0.50 0.39 -0.45
CA SER A 116 -0.24 1.26 0.69
C SER A 116 -1.18 2.47 0.71
N SER A 117 -2.48 2.21 0.73
CA SER A 117 -3.53 3.23 0.81
C SER A 117 -4.29 3.16 2.13
N PHE A 118 -5.03 4.23 2.42
CA PHE A 118 -5.82 4.31 3.64
C PHE A 118 -7.00 3.33 3.63
N SER A 119 -7.14 2.58 4.73
CA SER A 119 -8.33 1.78 4.99
C SER A 119 -8.85 2.05 6.39
N LYS A 120 -10.10 2.51 6.49
CA LYS A 120 -10.76 2.81 7.77
C LYS A 120 -10.75 1.61 8.72
N SER A 121 -11.00 0.41 8.19
CA SER A 121 -11.05 -0.82 8.99
C SER A 121 -9.67 -1.19 9.54
N LEU A 122 -8.62 -1.02 8.74
CA LEU A 122 -7.25 -1.33 9.16
C LEU A 122 -6.73 -0.29 10.15
N ALA A 123 -6.95 1.00 9.88
CA ALA A 123 -6.67 2.08 10.82
C ALA A 123 -7.36 1.86 12.17
N PHE A 124 -8.60 1.40 12.16
CA PHE A 124 -9.35 1.08 13.38
C PHE A 124 -8.72 -0.10 14.13
N LEU A 125 -8.43 -1.23 13.46
CA LEU A 125 -7.77 -2.37 14.08
C LEU A 125 -6.42 -1.97 14.69
N CYS A 126 -5.61 -1.20 13.98
CA CYS A 126 -4.34 -0.72 14.52
C CYS A 126 -4.55 0.19 15.74
N SER A 127 -5.58 1.03 15.75
CA SER A 127 -5.92 1.88 16.90
C SER A 127 -6.36 1.10 18.16
N LEU A 128 -6.82 -0.15 17.99
CA LEU A 128 -7.12 -1.05 19.10
C LEU A 128 -5.85 -1.70 19.71
N GLY A 129 -4.67 -1.47 19.12
CA GLY A 129 -3.40 -2.02 19.60
C GLY A 129 -2.94 -3.28 18.86
N TYR A 130 -3.51 -3.58 17.69
CA TYR A 130 -2.99 -4.65 16.83
C TYR A 130 -1.90 -4.12 15.90
N SER A 131 -0.82 -4.89 15.75
CA SER A 131 0.06 -4.75 14.60
C SER A 131 -0.56 -5.45 13.40
N LEU A 132 -0.39 -4.92 12.20
CA LEU A 132 -0.97 -5.45 10.97
C LEU A 132 0.13 -5.82 9.99
N LEU A 133 0.06 -7.02 9.42
CA LEU A 133 0.90 -7.45 8.31
C LEU A 133 0.02 -7.72 7.10
N ILE A 134 0.04 -6.81 6.14
CA ILE A 134 -0.79 -6.86 4.93
C ILE A 134 0.08 -7.44 3.82
N VAL A 135 -0.19 -8.68 3.41
CA VAL A 135 0.73 -9.47 2.57
C VAL A 135 0.27 -9.48 1.12
N ASN A 136 1.19 -9.15 0.21
CA ASN A 136 1.05 -9.37 -1.22
C ASN A 136 1.80 -10.65 -1.59
N TYR A 137 1.12 -11.80 -1.49
CA TYR A 137 1.71 -13.10 -1.76
C TYR A 137 1.98 -13.31 -3.28
N ARG A 138 2.64 -14.41 -3.64
CA ARG A 138 2.93 -14.77 -5.04
C ARG A 138 1.67 -14.76 -5.90
N GLY A 139 1.73 -14.22 -7.12
CA GLY A 139 0.54 -14.03 -7.96
C GLY A 139 -0.23 -12.73 -7.74
N SER A 140 0.23 -11.88 -6.81
CA SER A 140 -0.28 -10.51 -6.66
C SER A 140 0.13 -9.63 -7.85
N LEU A 141 -0.71 -8.66 -8.19
CA LEU A 141 -0.42 -7.68 -9.24
C LEU A 141 0.67 -6.69 -8.81
N GLY A 142 1.39 -6.13 -9.78
CA GLY A 142 2.40 -5.08 -9.54
C GLY A 142 3.82 -5.59 -9.27
N PHE A 143 4.05 -6.91 -9.18
CA PHE A 143 5.35 -7.50 -8.87
C PHE A 143 6.06 -8.17 -10.06
N GLY A 144 5.62 -7.83 -11.27
CA GLY A 144 6.16 -8.35 -12.53
C GLY A 144 5.60 -9.70 -12.95
N GLU A 145 5.70 -9.97 -14.25
CA GLU A 145 5.02 -11.10 -14.92
C GLU A 145 5.44 -12.46 -14.37
N GLU A 146 6.72 -12.67 -14.07
CA GLU A 146 7.20 -13.94 -13.52
C GLU A 146 6.58 -14.26 -12.15
N SER A 147 6.38 -13.23 -11.31
CA SER A 147 5.71 -13.40 -10.01
C SER A 147 4.22 -13.70 -10.22
N LEU A 148 3.59 -13.00 -11.16
CA LEU A 148 2.19 -13.18 -11.49
C LEU A 148 1.89 -14.62 -11.97
N GLN A 149 2.66 -15.09 -12.95
CA GLN A 149 2.53 -16.43 -13.55
C GLN A 149 3.04 -17.57 -12.66
N SER A 150 3.58 -17.27 -11.48
CA SER A 150 4.02 -18.33 -10.56
C SER A 150 2.85 -19.06 -9.90
N LEU A 151 1.73 -18.36 -9.65
CA LEU A 151 0.59 -18.87 -8.88
C LEU A 151 -0.41 -19.72 -9.68
N PRO A 152 -0.77 -19.40 -10.95
CA PRO A 152 -1.73 -20.20 -11.72
C PRO A 152 -1.37 -21.70 -11.75
N GLY A 153 -2.36 -22.54 -11.46
CA GLY A 153 -2.16 -24.00 -11.34
C GLY A 153 -1.46 -24.47 -10.06
N LYS A 154 -1.10 -23.55 -9.15
CA LYS A 154 -0.37 -23.83 -7.90
C LYS A 154 -0.95 -23.13 -6.66
N ALA A 155 -2.16 -22.56 -6.77
CA ALA A 155 -2.90 -22.01 -5.63
C ALA A 155 -3.17 -23.08 -4.56
N GLY A 156 -3.17 -22.68 -3.29
CA GLY A 156 -3.19 -23.59 -2.13
C GLY A 156 -1.85 -24.30 -1.87
N SER A 157 -0.80 -24.00 -2.64
CA SER A 157 0.55 -24.51 -2.39
C SER A 157 1.57 -23.39 -2.32
N GLN A 158 1.62 -22.49 -3.30
CA GLN A 158 2.61 -21.41 -3.34
C GLN A 158 2.24 -20.20 -2.50
N ASP A 159 0.99 -20.03 -2.12
CA ASP A 159 0.48 -18.90 -1.34
C ASP A 159 0.34 -19.23 0.16
N VAL A 160 0.44 -20.52 0.53
CA VAL A 160 0.20 -21.00 1.91
C VAL A 160 1.34 -21.85 2.50
N LYS A 161 2.27 -22.38 1.68
CA LYS A 161 3.45 -23.13 2.15
C LYS A 161 4.72 -22.29 2.11
#